data_AF-A0A7X4Z9J5-F1
#
_entry.id   AF-A0A7X4Z9J5-F1
#
_cell.length_a   1.000
_cell.length_b   1.000
_cell.length_c   1.000
_cell.angle_alpha   90.00
_cell.angle_beta   90.00
_cell.angle_gamma   90.00
#
_symmetry.space_group_name_H-M   'P 1'
#
loop_
_entity.id
_entity.type
_entity.pdbx_description
1 polymer ?
#
loop_
_entity_poly.entity_id
_entity_poly.type
_entity_poly.pdbx_seq_one_letter_code
_entity_poly.pdbx_strand_id
1 'polypeptide(L)'
;MDIILYLLQLIQQLYQQNCFLIKFICKYIPLKQWAFDDSHSPKYQKFKIDELPRIDNFKQDWDWKDLLSYYKQRYGKKIKPIFRRVECDIPQDCTCPACNAPVLYLSWNDGKKKSQIRCKVCQTHFSPTKDNRFSKTTKLRCPHCSHILVPKKDRKHFIVHKCVNDKCPYYLHNLKKVDKKDLKEDYGKNKYKLHYIYREFQIDFFKMDLNTLPKNASSL
;
A
#
# COMPACT_ATOMS: atom_id res chain seq x y z
N MET A 1 59.63 -15.31 -21.22
CA MET A 1 58.30 -14.67 -21.26
C MET A 1 58.30 -13.61 -20.17
N ASP A 2 58.33 -12.34 -20.57
CA ASP A 2 58.34 -11.23 -19.62
C ASP A 2 56.93 -11.04 -19.06
N ILE A 3 56.75 -11.40 -17.78
CA ILE A 3 55.44 -11.46 -17.11
C ILE A 3 54.72 -10.10 -17.17
N ILE A 4 55.49 -9.00 -17.09
CA ILE A 4 54.94 -7.64 -17.15
C ILE A 4 54.37 -7.38 -18.54
N LEU A 5 55.12 -7.72 -19.59
CA LEU A 5 54.67 -7.55 -20.98
C LEU A 5 53.43 -8.40 -21.28
N TYR A 6 53.39 -9.64 -20.78
CA TYR A 6 52.23 -10.54 -20.93
C TYR A 6 50.98 -9.97 -20.26
N LEU A 7 51.09 -9.45 -19.04
CA LEU A 7 49.97 -8.84 -18.33
C LEU A 7 49.47 -7.56 -19.02
N LEU A 8 50.37 -6.75 -19.57
CA LEU A 8 50.00 -5.56 -20.35
C LEU A 8 49.23 -5.94 -21.62
N GLN A 9 49.68 -6.96 -22.35
CA GLN A 9 48.98 -7.48 -23.53
C GLN A 9 47.59 -8.02 -23.18
N LEU A 10 47.48 -8.76 -22.07
CA LEU A 10 46.20 -9.29 -21.59
C LEU A 10 45.21 -8.17 -21.23
N ILE A 11 45.66 -7.13 -20.52
CA ILE A 11 44.83 -5.95 -20.19
C ILE A 11 44.31 -5.29 -21.48
N GLN A 12 45.16 -5.16 -22.49
CA GLN A 12 44.81 -4.51 -23.74
C GLN A 12 43.79 -5.34 -24.56
N GLN A 13 43.93 -6.67 -24.55
CA GLN A 13 42.94 -7.57 -25.13
C GLN A 13 41.58 -7.51 -24.41
N LEU A 14 41.59 -7.54 -23.07
CA LEU A 14 40.36 -7.43 -22.27
C LEU A 14 39.66 -6.07 -22.49
N TYR A 15 40.43 -4.99 -22.62
CA TYR A 15 39.90 -3.68 -22.96
C TYR A 15 39.21 -3.68 -24.33
N GLN A 16 39.84 -4.27 -25.35
CA GLN A 16 39.24 -4.39 -26.69
C GLN A 16 37.96 -5.24 -26.67
N GLN A 17 37.94 -6.34 -25.93
CA GLN A 17 36.74 -7.18 -25.75
C GLN A 17 35.61 -6.38 -25.09
N ASN A 18 35.90 -5.62 -24.03
CA ASN A 18 34.91 -4.75 -23.37
C ASN A 18 34.35 -3.69 -24.34
N CYS A 19 35.21 -3.02 -25.12
CA CYS A 19 34.76 -2.06 -26.12
C CYS A 19 33.86 -2.69 -27.19
N PHE A 20 34.19 -3.90 -27.63
CA PHE A 20 33.37 -4.66 -28.58
C PHE A 20 32.01 -5.03 -27.96
N LEU A 21 31.99 -5.56 -26.74
CA LEU A 21 30.76 -5.94 -26.05
C LEU A 21 29.84 -4.74 -25.83
N ILE A 22 30.38 -3.59 -25.41
CA ILE A 22 29.59 -2.37 -25.26
C ILE A 22 28.98 -1.94 -26.59
N LYS A 23 29.77 -1.93 -27.68
CA LYS A 23 29.26 -1.60 -29.03
C LYS A 23 28.18 -2.59 -29.49
N PHE A 24 28.36 -3.88 -29.21
CA PHE A 24 27.39 -4.93 -29.52
C PHE A 24 26.08 -4.70 -28.77
N ILE A 25 26.15 -4.45 -27.46
CA ILE A 25 24.98 -4.16 -26.62
C ILE A 25 24.27 -2.90 -27.15
N CYS A 26 24.98 -1.78 -27.37
CA CYS A 26 24.36 -0.54 -27.83
C CYS A 26 23.73 -0.66 -29.23
N LYS A 27 24.28 -1.49 -30.11
CA LYS A 27 23.81 -1.62 -31.51
C LYS A 27 22.71 -2.65 -31.69
N TYR A 28 22.79 -3.77 -30.96
CA TYR A 28 21.95 -4.94 -31.20
C TYR A 28 21.02 -5.28 -30.05
N ILE A 29 21.30 -4.80 -28.83
CA ILE A 29 20.39 -4.96 -27.69
C ILE A 29 19.62 -3.65 -27.53
N PRO A 30 18.34 -3.59 -27.90
CA PRO A 30 17.52 -2.42 -27.66
C PRO A 30 17.27 -2.28 -26.15
N LEU A 31 18.18 -1.59 -25.45
CA LEU A 31 18.11 -1.35 -24.00
C LEU A 31 16.81 -0.64 -23.59
N LYS A 32 16.15 0.07 -24.51
CA LYS A 32 14.84 0.69 -24.29
C LYS A 32 13.65 -0.26 -24.44
N GLN A 33 13.81 -1.46 -25.02
CA GLN A 33 12.72 -2.45 -25.15
C GLN A 33 12.32 -3.07 -23.80
N TRP A 34 13.16 -2.90 -22.77
CA TRP A 34 12.84 -3.23 -21.38
C TRP A 34 11.93 -2.21 -20.70
N ALA A 35 11.75 -1.02 -21.29
CA ALA A 35 10.58 -0.20 -20.99
C ALA A 35 9.41 -0.86 -21.71
N PHE A 36 8.63 -1.65 -20.97
CA PHE A 36 7.40 -2.30 -21.44
C PHE A 36 6.65 -1.41 -22.44
N ASP A 37 6.73 -1.76 -23.73
CA ASP A 37 6.12 -0.99 -24.81
C ASP A 37 4.68 -1.46 -25.01
N ASP A 38 3.77 -0.61 -24.56
CA ASP A 38 2.32 -0.77 -24.64
C ASP A 38 1.80 -0.83 -26.10
N SER A 39 2.66 -0.63 -27.11
CA SER A 39 2.32 -0.60 -28.54
C SER A 39 1.85 -1.95 -29.11
N HIS A 40 2.34 -3.08 -28.57
CA HIS A 40 1.98 -4.43 -29.02
C HIS A 40 0.85 -5.09 -28.23
N SER A 41 0.38 -4.46 -27.15
CA SER A 41 -0.78 -4.98 -26.42
C SER A 41 -2.05 -4.82 -27.26
N PRO A 42 -3.02 -5.76 -27.16
CA PRO A 42 -4.31 -5.61 -27.81
C PRO A 42 -4.93 -4.23 -27.48
N LYS A 43 -5.73 -3.70 -28.40
CA LYS A 43 -6.38 -2.38 -28.24
C LYS A 43 -7.10 -2.24 -26.89
N TYR A 44 -7.58 -3.35 -26.37
CA TYR A 44 -8.22 -3.48 -25.06
C TYR A 44 -7.39 -4.39 -24.13
N GLN A 45 -7.54 -4.20 -22.81
CA GLN A 45 -7.00 -5.13 -21.81
C GLN A 45 -5.46 -5.27 -21.79
N LYS A 46 -4.75 -4.14 -21.90
CA LYS A 46 -3.28 -4.12 -21.74
C LYS A 46 -2.86 -4.68 -20.39
N PHE A 47 -1.89 -5.59 -20.39
CA PHE A 47 -1.29 -6.15 -19.18
C PHE A 47 -0.36 -5.13 -18.52
N LYS A 48 -0.95 -4.14 -17.85
CA LYS A 48 -0.21 -3.12 -17.10
C LYS A 48 -0.09 -3.55 -15.63
N ILE A 49 1.13 -3.49 -15.11
CA ILE A 49 1.39 -3.55 -13.67
C ILE A 49 0.90 -2.24 -13.05
N ASP A 50 -0.08 -2.32 -12.15
CA ASP A 50 -0.57 -1.16 -11.42
C ASP A 50 0.38 -0.82 -10.27
N GLU A 51 0.50 0.48 -9.98
CA GLU A 51 1.16 0.95 -8.77
C GLU A 51 0.48 0.37 -7.52
N LEU A 52 1.27 0.07 -6.49
CA LEU A 52 0.72 -0.41 -5.22
C LEU A 52 -0.16 0.67 -4.56
N PRO A 53 -1.26 0.26 -3.90
CA PRO A 53 -2.11 1.19 -3.18
C PRO A 53 -1.37 1.74 -1.97
N ARG A 54 -1.73 2.95 -1.55
CA ARG A 54 -1.25 3.50 -0.28
C ARG A 54 -1.99 2.79 0.85
N ILE A 55 -1.25 2.25 1.80
CA ILE A 55 -1.81 1.56 2.97
C ILE A 55 -1.82 2.57 4.11
N ASP A 56 -3.01 2.98 4.53
CA ASP A 56 -3.17 3.74 5.77
C ASP A 56 -3.33 2.75 6.92
N ASN A 57 -2.38 2.77 7.86
CA ASN A 57 -2.47 2.07 9.12
C ASN A 57 -2.98 3.04 10.20
N PHE A 58 -4.04 2.68 10.92
CA PHE A 58 -4.55 3.52 12.01
C PHE A 58 -3.82 3.31 13.33
N LYS A 59 -3.06 2.22 13.43
CA LYS A 59 -2.20 1.93 14.58
C LYS A 59 -0.91 2.70 14.40
N GLN A 60 -0.54 3.49 15.41
CA GLN A 60 0.79 4.08 15.47
C GLN A 60 1.78 3.04 15.99
N ASP A 61 3.04 3.13 15.58
CA ASP A 61 4.07 2.16 15.95
C ASP A 61 4.47 2.26 17.43
N TRP A 62 4.21 3.41 18.06
CA TRP A 62 4.67 3.70 19.42
C TRP A 62 3.62 3.28 20.45
N ASP A 63 4.06 2.65 21.54
CA ASP A 63 3.19 2.35 22.67
C ASP A 63 2.99 3.60 23.55
N TRP A 64 1.97 3.59 24.39
CA TRP A 64 1.69 4.71 25.29
C TRP A 64 2.88 5.01 26.21
N LYS A 65 3.64 3.99 26.63
CA LYS A 65 4.85 4.17 27.44
C LYS A 65 5.96 4.91 26.70
N ASP A 66 6.14 4.60 25.42
CA ASP A 66 7.12 5.27 24.55
C ASP A 66 6.74 6.73 24.36
N LEU A 67 5.45 6.99 24.11
CA LEU A 67 4.92 8.35 24.02
C LEU A 67 5.11 9.14 25.32
N LEU A 68 4.84 8.54 26.48
CA LEU A 68 5.08 9.20 27.78
C LEU A 68 6.56 9.57 27.95
N SER A 69 7.46 8.65 27.61
CA SER A 69 8.91 8.86 27.69
C SER A 69 9.36 9.97 26.77
N TYR A 70 8.88 9.96 25.52
CA TYR A 70 9.15 11.00 24.53
C TYR A 70 8.65 12.37 24.99
N TYR A 71 7.40 12.48 25.47
CA TYR A 71 6.87 13.77 25.91
C TYR A 71 7.63 14.34 27.11
N LYS A 72 8.10 13.46 28.02
CA LYS A 72 8.95 13.85 29.14
C LYS A 72 10.30 14.37 28.66
N GLN A 73 10.96 13.66 27.74
CA GLN A 73 12.29 14.03 27.25
C GLN A 73 12.25 15.28 26.35
N ARG A 74 11.31 15.34 25.42
CA ARG A 74 11.23 16.40 24.39
C ARG A 74 10.65 17.70 24.95
N TYR A 75 9.63 17.62 25.80
CA TYR A 75 8.85 18.79 26.24
C TYR A 75 8.87 19.00 27.76
N GLY A 76 9.53 18.14 28.53
CA GLY A 76 9.48 18.20 30.00
C GLY A 76 8.11 17.88 30.60
N LYS A 77 7.14 17.41 29.81
CA LYS A 77 5.75 17.22 30.23
C LYS A 77 5.49 15.79 30.67
N LYS A 78 5.25 15.59 31.97
CA LYS A 78 4.80 14.30 32.52
C LYS A 78 3.27 14.19 32.44
N ILE A 79 2.77 13.43 31.47
CA ILE A 79 1.32 13.16 31.36
C ILE A 79 0.91 12.17 32.47
N LYS A 80 0.12 12.64 33.43
CA LYS A 80 -0.47 11.81 34.48
C LYS A 80 -1.78 11.14 34.01
N PRO A 81 -2.20 10.04 34.64
CA PRO A 81 -3.56 9.49 34.49
C PRO A 81 -4.65 10.56 34.64
N ILE A 82 -5.85 10.25 34.15
CA ILE A 82 -6.99 11.15 34.28
C ILE A 82 -7.46 11.17 35.72
N PHE A 83 -7.51 12.36 36.30
CA PHE A 83 -8.14 12.55 37.60
C PHE A 83 -9.66 12.47 37.41
N ARG A 84 -10.31 11.54 38.10
CA ARG A 84 -11.74 11.30 38.00
C ARG A 84 -12.44 11.77 39.27
N ARG A 85 -13.45 12.62 39.10
CA ARG A 85 -14.35 13.04 40.19
C ARG A 85 -15.54 12.09 40.38
N VAL A 86 -15.84 11.30 39.35
CA VAL A 86 -16.96 10.35 39.27
C VAL A 86 -16.39 8.99 38.90
N GLU A 87 -17.05 7.92 39.31
CA GLU A 87 -16.69 6.56 38.94
C GLU A 87 -16.59 6.37 37.42
N CYS A 88 -15.62 5.56 37.01
CA CYS A 88 -15.38 5.28 35.60
C CYS A 88 -16.31 4.18 35.11
N ASP A 89 -17.15 4.52 34.15
CA ASP A 89 -18.08 3.62 33.47
C ASP A 89 -17.53 3.10 32.12
N ILE A 90 -16.30 3.45 31.76
CA ILE A 90 -15.59 2.84 30.64
C ILE A 90 -15.15 1.42 31.06
N PRO A 91 -15.38 0.38 30.23
CA PRO A 91 -14.95 -0.98 30.52
C PRO A 91 -13.45 -1.08 30.85
N GLN A 92 -13.09 -1.90 31.84
CA GLN A 92 -11.71 -2.00 32.33
C GLN A 92 -10.74 -2.58 31.29
N ASP A 93 -11.24 -3.44 30.40
CA ASP A 93 -10.53 -4.03 29.26
C ASP A 93 -10.34 -3.05 28.09
N CYS A 94 -10.96 -1.86 28.15
CA CYS A 94 -10.84 -0.86 27.10
C CYS A 94 -9.44 -0.24 27.06
N THR A 95 -8.82 -0.27 25.89
CA THR A 95 -7.52 0.35 25.59
C THR A 95 -7.64 1.29 24.40
N CYS A 96 -6.74 2.27 24.31
CA CYS A 96 -6.68 3.14 23.14
C CYS A 96 -6.23 2.33 21.91
N PRO A 97 -7.00 2.29 20.82
CA PRO A 97 -6.66 1.47 19.65
C PRO A 97 -5.46 2.00 18.86
N ALA A 98 -5.07 3.26 19.08
CA ALA A 98 -3.89 3.84 18.45
C ALA A 98 -2.60 3.52 19.24
N CYS A 99 -2.58 3.80 20.54
CA CYS A 99 -1.38 3.75 21.38
C CYS A 99 -1.41 2.71 22.51
N ASN A 100 -2.43 1.86 22.57
CA ASN A 100 -2.67 0.88 23.64
C ASN A 100 -2.73 1.45 25.07
N ALA A 101 -2.92 2.77 25.24
CA ALA A 101 -3.06 3.35 26.58
C ALA A 101 -4.23 2.72 27.34
N PRO A 102 -4.04 2.34 28.63
CA PRO A 102 -5.08 1.69 29.43
C PRO A 102 -6.18 2.68 29.82
N VAL A 103 -7.29 2.14 30.33
CA VAL A 103 -8.48 2.89 30.77
C VAL A 103 -8.14 4.10 31.65
N LEU A 104 -7.09 4.05 32.47
CA LEU A 104 -6.63 5.17 33.32
C LEU A 104 -6.31 6.47 32.55
N TYR A 105 -6.02 6.37 31.25
CA TYR A 105 -5.74 7.52 30.37
C TYR A 105 -6.90 7.83 29.40
N LEU A 106 -8.07 7.22 29.59
CA LEU A 106 -9.24 7.36 28.73
C LEU A 106 -10.37 8.12 29.43
N SER A 107 -11.04 9.01 28.70
CA SER A 107 -12.22 9.74 29.15
C SER A 107 -13.26 9.87 28.05
N TRP A 108 -14.53 9.97 28.42
CA TRP A 108 -15.58 10.36 27.49
C TRP A 108 -15.33 11.77 26.95
N ASN A 109 -15.37 11.91 25.64
CA ASN A 109 -15.29 13.19 24.95
C ASN A 109 -16.64 13.92 24.95
N ASP A 110 -17.73 13.17 24.74
CA ASP A 110 -19.06 13.74 24.48
C ASP A 110 -19.95 13.83 25.75
N GLY A 111 -19.33 13.84 26.94
CA GLY A 111 -20.03 13.99 28.22
C GLY A 111 -21.15 12.95 28.41
N LYS A 112 -22.40 13.42 28.53
CA LYS A 112 -23.58 12.56 28.78
C LYS A 112 -23.89 11.56 27.67
N LYS A 113 -23.54 11.87 26.40
CA LYS A 113 -23.84 11.00 25.27
C LYS A 113 -23.00 9.73 25.24
N LYS A 114 -21.82 9.75 25.87
CA LYS A 114 -20.93 8.60 26.04
C LYS A 114 -20.74 7.77 24.75
N SER A 115 -20.62 8.46 23.62
CA SER A 115 -20.47 7.87 22.29
C SER A 115 -19.01 7.79 21.82
N GLN A 116 -18.17 8.72 22.30
CA GLN A 116 -16.78 8.82 21.88
C GLN A 116 -15.86 8.96 23.08
N ILE A 117 -14.79 8.16 23.07
CA ILE A 117 -13.69 8.20 24.03
C ILE A 117 -12.53 8.99 23.44
N ARG A 118 -11.86 9.76 24.29
CA ARG A 118 -10.63 10.48 23.99
C ARG A 118 -9.47 9.89 24.81
N CYS A 119 -8.37 9.58 24.14
CA CYS A 119 -7.13 9.20 24.79
C CYS A 119 -6.32 10.44 25.20
N LYS A 120 -5.93 10.57 26.47
CA LYS A 120 -5.09 11.68 26.95
C LYS A 120 -3.63 11.62 26.46
N VAL A 121 -3.13 10.44 26.11
CA VAL A 121 -1.73 10.22 25.69
C VAL A 121 -1.54 10.64 24.22
N CYS A 122 -2.26 10.03 23.28
CA CYS A 122 -2.13 10.31 21.85
C CYS A 122 -3.23 11.21 21.27
N GLN A 123 -4.14 11.73 22.11
CA GLN A 123 -5.26 12.60 21.70
C GLN A 123 -6.23 11.97 20.68
N THR A 124 -6.17 10.64 20.51
CA THR A 124 -7.04 9.92 19.58
C THR A 124 -8.46 9.85 20.11
N HIS A 125 -9.42 10.18 19.23
CA HIS A 125 -10.84 9.96 19.42
C HIS A 125 -11.27 8.63 18.79
N PHE A 126 -12.03 7.81 19.52
CA PHE A 126 -12.55 6.52 19.07
C PHE A 126 -13.87 6.16 19.76
N SER A 127 -14.68 5.32 19.11
CA SER A 127 -15.87 4.72 19.73
C SER A 127 -15.48 3.47 20.52
N PRO A 128 -16.08 3.20 21.70
CA PRO A 128 -15.90 1.95 22.44
C PRO A 128 -16.48 0.73 21.70
N THR A 129 -17.37 0.95 20.73
CA THR A 129 -17.94 -0.14 19.92
C THR A 129 -16.90 -0.73 18.97
N LYS A 130 -17.09 -2.01 18.60
CA LYS A 130 -16.23 -2.73 17.63
C LYS A 130 -16.26 -2.11 16.23
N ASP A 131 -17.24 -1.27 15.92
CA ASP A 131 -17.36 -0.57 14.62
C ASP A 131 -16.69 0.81 14.62
N ASN A 132 -15.46 0.90 15.14
CA ASN A 132 -14.71 2.15 15.11
C ASN A 132 -13.72 2.20 13.94
N ARG A 133 -13.20 3.40 13.60
CA ARG A 133 -12.26 3.54 12.47
C ARG A 133 -10.96 2.74 12.60
N PHE A 134 -10.67 2.23 13.80
CA PHE A 134 -9.48 1.42 14.11
C PHE A 134 -9.75 -0.08 14.01
N SER A 135 -11.02 -0.53 13.92
CA SER A 135 -11.35 -1.94 13.73
C SER A 135 -11.01 -2.44 12.34
N LYS A 136 -10.94 -1.53 11.36
CA LYS A 136 -10.34 -1.78 10.05
C LYS A 136 -8.86 -1.45 10.16
N THR A 137 -8.04 -2.47 10.38
CA THR A 137 -6.58 -2.36 10.58
C THR A 137 -5.92 -1.56 9.46
N THR A 138 -6.32 -1.78 8.21
CA THR A 138 -5.71 -1.14 7.04
C THR A 138 -6.77 -0.64 6.05
N LYS A 139 -6.67 0.62 5.63
CA LYS A 139 -7.44 1.14 4.49
C LYS A 139 -6.53 1.27 3.27
N LEU A 140 -6.95 0.64 2.18
CA LEU A 140 -6.30 0.76 0.88
C LEU A 140 -6.76 2.06 0.21
N ARG A 141 -5.82 2.86 -0.27
CA ARG A 141 -6.10 4.11 -0.99
C ARG A 141 -5.50 4.10 -2.39
N CYS A 142 -6.20 4.77 -3.30
CA CYS A 142 -5.72 4.97 -4.66
C CYS A 142 -4.41 5.78 -4.65
N PRO A 143 -3.34 5.30 -5.33
CA PRO A 143 -2.06 6.00 -5.35
C PRO A 143 -2.13 7.37 -6.07
N HIS A 144 -3.12 7.56 -6.95
CA HIS A 144 -3.25 8.75 -7.79
C HIS A 144 -4.12 9.86 -7.20
N CYS A 145 -5.06 9.54 -6.31
CA CYS A 145 -5.97 10.55 -5.72
C CYS A 145 -6.20 10.40 -4.21
N SER A 146 -5.56 9.43 -3.57
CA SER A 146 -5.70 9.10 -2.13
C SER A 146 -7.14 8.80 -1.67
N HIS A 147 -8.07 8.60 -2.62
CA HIS A 147 -9.41 8.16 -2.32
C HIS A 147 -9.39 6.71 -1.84
N ILE A 148 -10.24 6.38 -0.86
CA ILE A 148 -10.34 5.02 -0.32
C ILE A 148 -10.82 4.09 -1.43
N LEU A 149 -10.14 2.95 -1.59
CA LEU A 149 -10.57 1.94 -2.54
C LEU A 149 -11.76 1.18 -1.98
N VAL A 150 -12.75 0.96 -2.84
CA VAL A 150 -13.99 0.27 -2.48
C VAL A 150 -13.93 -1.16 -2.99
N PRO A 151 -14.18 -2.18 -2.15
CA PRO A 151 -14.31 -3.55 -2.62
C PRO A 151 -15.53 -3.66 -3.54
N LYS A 152 -15.34 -4.14 -4.77
CA LYS A 152 -16.38 -4.26 -5.79
C LYS A 152 -16.71 -5.68 -6.16
N LYS A 153 -15.73 -6.59 -6.10
CA LYS A 153 -15.94 -8.01 -6.39
C LYS A 153 -15.20 -8.82 -5.35
N ASP A 154 -15.89 -9.77 -4.78
CA ASP A 154 -15.30 -10.79 -3.93
C ASP A 154 -15.10 -12.06 -4.76
N ARG A 155 -13.91 -12.64 -4.73
CA ARG A 155 -13.54 -13.87 -5.43
C ARG A 155 -12.91 -14.81 -4.42
N LYS A 156 -12.99 -16.12 -4.68
CA LYS A 156 -12.51 -17.19 -3.78
C LYS A 156 -11.14 -16.94 -3.14
N HIS A 157 -10.22 -16.30 -3.86
CA HIS A 157 -8.82 -16.11 -3.43
C HIS A 157 -8.39 -14.64 -3.31
N PHE A 158 -9.21 -13.69 -3.75
CA PHE A 158 -8.85 -12.28 -3.73
C PHE A 158 -10.07 -11.36 -3.81
N ILE A 159 -9.96 -10.19 -3.21
CA ILE A 159 -10.94 -9.11 -3.30
C ILE A 159 -10.46 -8.09 -4.33
N VAL A 160 -11.35 -7.68 -5.23
CA VAL A 160 -11.08 -6.62 -6.21
C VAL A 160 -11.57 -5.28 -5.66
N HIS A 161 -10.61 -4.42 -5.36
CA HIS A 161 -10.81 -3.04 -4.91
C HIS A 161 -10.75 -2.08 -6.10
N LYS A 162 -11.64 -1.08 -6.14
CA LYS A 162 -11.71 -0.09 -7.23
C LYS A 162 -11.73 1.33 -6.67
N CYS A 163 -11.00 2.24 -7.30
CA CYS A 163 -11.14 3.67 -7.06
C CYS A 163 -12.42 4.18 -7.73
N VAL A 164 -13.39 4.65 -6.94
CA VAL A 164 -14.69 5.16 -7.42
C VAL A 164 -14.71 6.67 -7.67
N ASN A 165 -13.62 7.38 -7.41
CA ASN A 165 -13.55 8.83 -7.61
C ASN A 165 -13.47 9.18 -9.11
N ASP A 166 -14.53 9.81 -9.64
CA ASP A 166 -14.61 10.26 -11.04
C ASP A 166 -13.70 11.47 -11.35
N LYS A 167 -13.21 12.17 -10.32
CA LYS A 167 -12.22 13.24 -10.45
C LYS A 167 -10.78 12.73 -10.31
N CYS A 168 -10.58 11.41 -10.24
CA CYS A 168 -9.24 10.84 -10.10
C CYS A 168 -8.38 11.13 -11.35
N PRO A 169 -7.15 11.64 -11.20
CA PRO A 169 -6.28 11.94 -12.34
C PRO A 169 -6.05 10.73 -13.26
N TYR A 170 -5.90 9.54 -12.68
CA TYR A 170 -5.76 8.29 -13.42
C TYR A 170 -6.98 7.97 -14.28
N TYR A 171 -8.17 8.13 -13.72
CA TYR A 171 -9.43 7.92 -14.45
C TYR A 171 -9.57 8.92 -15.60
N LEU A 172 -9.37 10.21 -15.32
CA LEU A 172 -9.48 11.26 -16.32
C LEU A 172 -8.45 11.10 -17.44
N HIS A 173 -7.22 10.70 -17.12
CA HIS A 173 -6.17 10.41 -18.09
C HIS A 173 -6.56 9.26 -19.04
N ASN A 174 -7.08 8.16 -18.49
CA ASN A 174 -7.50 7.01 -19.29
C ASN A 174 -8.77 7.31 -20.11
N LEU A 175 -9.70 8.09 -19.55
CA LEU A 175 -10.93 8.48 -20.23
C LEU A 175 -10.65 9.26 -21.52
N LYS A 176 -9.59 10.10 -21.54
CA LYS A 176 -9.16 10.82 -22.75
C LYS A 176 -8.67 9.92 -23.88
N LYS A 177 -8.28 8.68 -23.59
CA LYS A 177 -7.79 7.69 -24.56
C LYS A 177 -8.90 6.81 -25.14
N VAL A 178 -10.12 6.93 -24.63
CA VAL A 178 -11.27 6.13 -25.08
C VAL A 178 -11.77 6.65 -26.42
N ASP A 179 -12.07 5.75 -27.34
CA ASP A 179 -12.67 6.11 -28.62
C ASP A 179 -14.04 6.78 -28.42
N LYS A 180 -14.27 7.87 -29.16
CA LYS A 180 -15.53 8.62 -29.12
C LYS A 180 -16.76 7.76 -29.46
N LYS A 181 -16.58 6.69 -30.25
CA LYS A 181 -17.64 5.74 -30.58
C LYS A 181 -18.02 4.91 -29.35
N ASP A 182 -17.04 4.34 -28.65
CA ASP A 182 -17.25 3.56 -27.43
C ASP A 182 -17.77 4.42 -26.25
N LEU A 183 -17.55 5.73 -26.26
CA LEU A 183 -18.15 6.65 -25.28
C LEU A 183 -19.66 6.84 -25.49
N LYS A 184 -20.16 6.66 -26.71
CA LYS A 184 -21.59 6.79 -27.06
C LYS A 184 -22.36 5.48 -26.96
N GLU A 185 -21.67 4.35 -27.13
CA GLU A 185 -22.24 3.02 -26.99
C GLU A 185 -22.56 2.71 -25.52
N ASP A 186 -23.70 2.08 -25.28
CA ASP A 186 -24.02 1.60 -23.93
C ASP A 186 -23.00 0.55 -23.50
N TYR A 187 -22.51 0.65 -22.26
CA TYR A 187 -21.41 -0.16 -21.73
C TYR A 187 -20.07 -0.13 -22.51
N GLY A 188 -19.89 0.72 -23.54
CA GLY A 188 -18.66 0.75 -24.34
C GLY A 188 -17.41 1.07 -23.52
N LYS A 189 -17.56 1.81 -22.42
CA LYS A 189 -16.50 2.07 -21.42
C LYS A 189 -15.95 0.81 -20.75
N ASN A 190 -16.73 -0.28 -20.66
CA ASN A 190 -16.30 -1.52 -20.02
C ASN A 190 -15.22 -2.26 -20.80
N LYS A 191 -15.04 -1.95 -22.09
CA LYS A 191 -13.93 -2.43 -22.91
C LYS A 191 -12.57 -1.91 -22.40
N TYR A 192 -12.57 -0.84 -21.60
CA TYR A 192 -11.38 -0.15 -21.13
C TYR A 192 -11.20 -0.25 -19.62
N LYS A 193 -9.95 -0.37 -19.18
CA LYS A 193 -9.58 -0.23 -17.76
C LYS A 193 -9.45 1.25 -17.41
N LEU A 194 -10.56 1.88 -17.04
CA LEU A 194 -10.56 3.32 -16.77
C LEU A 194 -10.10 3.67 -15.35
N HIS A 195 -10.64 2.98 -14.34
CA HIS A 195 -10.31 3.26 -12.95
C HIS A 195 -9.12 2.43 -12.48
N TYR A 196 -8.44 2.96 -11.46
CA TYR A 196 -7.46 2.18 -10.72
C TYR A 196 -8.14 1.01 -10.00
N ILE A 197 -7.56 -0.18 -10.13
CA ILE A 197 -8.04 -1.43 -9.56
C ILE A 197 -6.89 -2.08 -8.81
N TYR A 198 -7.15 -2.59 -7.62
CA TYR A 198 -6.19 -3.37 -6.84
C TYR A 198 -6.80 -4.73 -6.48
N ARG A 199 -5.98 -5.77 -6.48
CA ARG A 199 -6.39 -7.12 -6.06
C ARG A 199 -5.71 -7.44 -4.73
N GLU A 200 -6.50 -7.57 -3.68
CA GLU A 200 -6.04 -8.00 -2.37
C GLU A 200 -6.17 -9.52 -2.30
N PHE A 201 -5.04 -10.23 -2.33
CA PHE A 201 -5.02 -11.69 -2.18
C PHE A 201 -5.23 -12.08 -0.72
N GLN A 202 -6.17 -12.99 -0.47
CA GLN A 202 -6.48 -13.51 0.87
C GLN A 202 -5.81 -14.86 1.15
N ILE A 203 -4.95 -15.32 0.25
CA ILE A 203 -4.19 -16.55 0.43
C ILE A 203 -3.00 -16.25 1.35
N ASP A 204 -2.84 -17.09 2.38
CA ASP A 204 -1.64 -17.09 3.21
C ASP A 204 -0.52 -17.83 2.48
N PHE A 205 0.27 -17.10 1.70
CA PHE A 205 1.36 -17.67 0.92
C PHE A 205 2.44 -18.32 1.78
N PHE A 206 2.58 -17.94 3.06
CA PHE A 206 3.58 -18.52 3.97
C PHE A 206 3.16 -19.89 4.52
N LYS A 207 1.87 -20.20 4.51
CA LYS A 207 1.34 -21.52 4.91
C LYS A 207 1.15 -22.47 3.73
N MET A 208 1.48 -22.03 2.52
CA MET A 208 1.30 -22.82 1.31
C MET A 208 2.39 -23.89 1.23
N ASP A 209 2.00 -25.16 1.21
CA ASP A 209 2.93 -26.26 0.95
C ASP A 209 3.23 -26.34 -0.54
N LEU A 210 4.48 -26.07 -0.91
CA LEU A 210 4.96 -26.11 -2.29
C LEU A 210 4.79 -27.50 -2.93
N ASN A 211 4.78 -28.58 -2.13
CA ASN A 211 4.61 -29.95 -2.63
C ASN A 211 3.16 -30.29 -2.99
N THR A 212 2.19 -29.49 -2.51
CA THR A 212 0.77 -29.67 -2.83
C THR A 212 0.32 -28.86 -4.05
N LEU A 213 1.23 -28.10 -4.64
CA LEU A 213 0.94 -27.31 -5.84
C LEU A 213 0.59 -28.24 -7.01
N PRO A 214 -0.42 -27.90 -7.83
CA PRO A 214 -0.71 -28.63 -9.06
C PRO A 214 0.54 -28.72 -9.95
N LYS A 215 0.67 -29.80 -10.73
CA LYS A 215 1.81 -30.05 -11.63
C LYS A 215 2.18 -28.90 -12.59
N ASN A 216 1.28 -27.93 -12.79
CA ASN A 216 1.47 -26.77 -13.68
C ASN A 216 1.42 -25.42 -12.94
N ALA A 217 1.68 -25.40 -11.63
CA ALA A 217 1.62 -24.18 -10.83
C ALA A 217 2.87 -23.29 -10.94
N SER A 218 4.02 -23.86 -11.32
CA SER A 218 5.24 -23.12 -11.64
C SER A 218 5.68 -23.42 -13.06
N SER A 219 6.13 -22.39 -13.78
CA SER A 219 6.73 -22.51 -15.11
C SER A 219 8.27 -22.57 -15.05
N LEU A 220 8.83 -22.95 -13.90
CA LEU A 220 10.27 -23.18 -13.74
C LEU A 220 10.66 -24.54 -14.28
#